data_AF-A0A937Z5V2-F1
#
_entry.id   AF-A0A937Z5V2-F1
#
_cell.length_a   1.000
_cell.length_b   1.000
_cell.length_c   1.000
_cell.angle_alpha   90.00
_cell.angle_beta   90.00
_cell.angle_gamma   90.00
#
_symmetry.space_group_name_H-M   'P 1'
#
loop_
_entity.id
_entity.type
_entity.pdbx_description
1 polymer ?
#
loop_
_entity_poly.entity_id
_entity_poly.type
_entity_poly.pdbx_seq_one_letter_code
_entity_poly.pdbx_strand_id
1 'polypeptide(L)'
;MRRGDLLVVACVLLITAVLPGCGGGGQDQPGRSGQMTIGVRFPAEAAAKIPSNAESVRVQVLACDGSASDAPAGTPLVPDTILNKPFGGGVAEATIRGIPVGKVVVRALAHPQKDGVGPVLADAQASAEIRSERTTEVRLTLAAIIAQVVATPTELLMLVGERDQVVAHALDAVGEIIIDAPLELSSDDRDVATIDSDGKVEATGLGETVLRARHAPSGNEATVAVKVVEARIVRVEVSVDPPATAVAHPAKFTAIAYNDLDEPHPGAEFDWRVENPPYGDIDGTGCFMPRRLGRPRVIATERSSGIEGYGRVLVADWVVLLKWASGADPDLHIFDATQTNHAYFGQLDVPIGTLLVDEIAAPGTEAFAGNRSVPGRYPVAVNYFRGQGELSGQVTLLPGEAPSVTEAFTLRRPNADDGYPVTTPTDSWARPFDVIVAAGEPVTAVPADTSIALGPPGSRAK
;
A
#
# COMPACT_ATOMS: atom_id res chain seq x y z
N MET A 1 40.34 -57.93 -15.55
CA MET A 1 40.70 -56.55 -15.95
C MET A 1 39.59 -56.01 -16.84
N ARG A 2 39.08 -54.82 -16.47
CA ARG A 2 38.37 -53.79 -17.24
C ARG A 2 37.04 -54.22 -17.90
N ARG A 3 35.93 -53.78 -17.29
CA ARG A 3 35.20 -52.51 -17.54
C ARG A 3 34.35 -52.66 -18.80
N GLY A 4 33.14 -53.14 -18.61
CA GLY A 4 32.05 -52.99 -19.56
C GLY A 4 31.34 -51.67 -19.29
N ASP A 5 31.25 -50.86 -20.33
CA ASP A 5 30.44 -49.66 -20.39
C ASP A 5 28.97 -50.03 -20.20
N LEU A 6 28.28 -49.33 -19.28
CA LEU A 6 26.84 -49.16 -19.40
C LEU A 6 26.53 -47.68 -19.23
N LEU A 7 26.16 -47.10 -20.37
CA LEU A 7 25.56 -45.81 -20.56
C LEU A 7 24.39 -45.65 -19.57
N VAL A 8 24.59 -44.93 -18.46
CA VAL A 8 23.47 -44.46 -17.63
C VAL A 8 23.12 -43.07 -18.13
N VAL A 9 22.03 -43.05 -18.90
CA VAL A 9 21.27 -41.86 -19.25
C VAL A 9 21.04 -41.05 -17.99
N ALA A 10 21.59 -39.84 -17.95
CA ALA A 10 21.30 -38.85 -16.91
C ALA A 10 19.84 -38.42 -17.06
N CYS A 11 18.92 -39.16 -16.43
CA CYS A 11 17.60 -38.65 -16.10
C CYS A 11 17.76 -37.64 -14.97
N VAL A 12 17.96 -36.38 -15.33
CA VAL A 12 17.70 -35.25 -14.44
C VAL A 12 16.20 -35.24 -14.17
N LEU A 13 15.78 -35.89 -13.09
CA LEU A 13 14.44 -35.77 -12.55
C LEU A 13 14.39 -34.46 -11.76
N LEU A 14 14.12 -33.37 -12.50
CA LEU A 14 13.50 -32.18 -11.95
C LEU A 14 12.14 -32.62 -11.38
N ILE A 15 12.01 -32.75 -10.06
CA ILE A 15 10.68 -32.85 -9.44
C ILE A 15 10.15 -31.43 -9.27
N THR A 16 9.82 -30.79 -10.39
CA THR A 16 8.80 -29.75 -10.44
C THR A 16 7.48 -30.47 -10.73
N ALA A 17 6.64 -30.61 -9.72
CA ALA A 17 5.30 -31.16 -9.89
C ALA A 17 4.39 -30.13 -10.59
N VAL A 18 4.13 -30.29 -11.89
CA VAL A 18 2.99 -29.68 -12.60
C VAL A 18 2.50 -30.67 -13.68
N LEU A 19 1.22 -31.08 -13.72
CA LEU A 19 0.09 -30.56 -14.56
C LEU A 19 -1.12 -31.54 -14.44
N PRO A 20 -2.35 -31.26 -14.97
CA PRO A 20 -3.12 -30.00 -15.04
C PRO A 20 -4.61 -30.14 -14.60
N GLY A 21 -5.27 -29.00 -14.33
CA GLY A 21 -6.75 -28.81 -14.30
C GLY A 21 -7.43 -29.12 -12.95
N CYS A 22 -8.32 -28.31 -12.37
CA CYS A 22 -9.15 -27.22 -12.89
C CYS A 22 -9.61 -26.33 -11.72
N GLY A 23 -9.61 -25.00 -11.92
CA GLY A 23 -10.55 -24.08 -11.28
C GLY A 23 -10.25 -23.53 -9.88
N GLY A 24 -10.02 -22.22 -9.81
CA GLY A 24 -10.32 -21.41 -8.62
C GLY A 24 -9.16 -20.57 -8.11
N GLY A 25 -8.96 -19.39 -8.70
CA GLY A 25 -8.15 -18.33 -8.08
C GLY A 25 -8.83 -17.89 -6.79
N GLY A 26 -8.29 -18.35 -5.66
CA GLY A 26 -8.58 -17.80 -4.35
C GLY A 26 -7.28 -17.23 -3.81
N GLN A 27 -7.25 -15.92 -3.60
CA GLN A 27 -6.21 -15.30 -2.77
C GLN A 27 -6.19 -16.02 -1.41
N ASP A 28 -5.00 -16.40 -0.94
CA ASP A 28 -4.80 -17.08 0.34
C ASP A 28 -5.41 -16.26 1.48
N GLN A 29 -6.52 -16.74 2.04
CA GLN A 29 -7.15 -16.12 3.21
C GLN A 29 -6.44 -16.57 4.49
N PRO A 30 -6.20 -15.65 5.46
CA PRO A 30 -5.65 -15.99 6.77
C PRO A 30 -6.57 -17.00 7.49
N GLY A 31 -5.98 -18.06 8.07
CA GLY A 31 -6.69 -19.02 8.92
C GLY A 31 -6.79 -20.46 8.39
N ARG A 32 -6.24 -20.77 7.20
CA ARG A 32 -6.11 -22.17 6.75
C ARG A 32 -4.93 -22.85 7.43
N SER A 33 -5.15 -24.07 7.93
CA SER A 33 -4.09 -24.94 8.44
C SER A 33 -3.93 -26.18 7.54
N GLY A 34 -2.71 -26.69 7.49
CA GLY A 34 -2.33 -27.93 6.81
C GLY A 34 -1.77 -28.96 7.81
N GLN A 35 -1.15 -29.99 7.26
CA GLN A 35 -0.50 -31.05 8.02
C GLN A 35 0.83 -31.47 7.40
N MET A 36 1.70 -32.03 8.24
CA MET A 36 3.01 -32.52 7.87
C MET A 36 3.24 -33.90 8.47
N THR A 37 3.79 -34.83 7.70
CA THR A 37 4.33 -36.08 8.22
C THR A 37 5.84 -35.95 8.34
N ILE A 38 6.35 -36.20 9.55
CA ILE A 38 7.79 -36.27 9.84
C ILE A 38 8.18 -37.73 10.03
N GLY A 39 9.21 -38.18 9.34
CA GLY A 39 9.87 -39.46 9.59
C GLY A 39 11.33 -39.27 9.99
N VAL A 40 11.76 -39.91 11.07
CA VAL A 40 13.16 -39.94 11.50
C VAL A 40 13.67 -41.38 11.45
N ARG A 41 14.68 -41.61 10.62
CA ARG A 41 15.39 -42.89 10.54
C ARG A 41 16.53 -42.94 11.55
N PHE A 42 16.39 -43.84 12.52
CA PHE A 42 17.43 -44.19 13.46
C PHE A 42 18.26 -45.37 12.91
N PRO A 43 19.59 -45.26 12.81
CA PRO A 43 20.43 -46.35 12.35
C PRO A 43 20.31 -47.58 13.25
N ALA A 44 20.35 -48.76 12.64
CA ALA A 44 20.47 -50.02 13.39
C ALA A 44 21.79 -50.07 14.17
N GLU A 45 21.85 -50.82 15.26
CA GLU A 45 22.95 -50.76 16.24
C GLU A 45 24.37 -50.97 15.66
N ALA A 46 24.50 -51.59 14.50
CA ALA A 46 25.77 -51.90 13.83
C ALA A 46 26.28 -50.82 12.84
N ALA A 47 25.53 -49.75 12.56
CA ALA A 47 25.98 -48.67 11.68
C ALA A 47 26.79 -47.61 12.44
N ALA A 48 27.75 -46.93 11.79
CA ALA A 48 28.44 -45.78 12.35
C ALA A 48 27.40 -44.68 12.67
N LYS A 49 27.14 -44.47 13.95
CA LYS A 49 26.06 -43.60 14.45
C LYS A 49 26.58 -42.19 14.69
N ILE A 50 25.80 -41.18 14.29
CA ILE A 50 26.05 -39.79 14.69
C ILE A 50 24.69 -39.14 15.01
N PRO A 51 24.38 -38.81 16.28
CA PRO A 51 25.05 -39.20 17.52
C PRO A 51 24.64 -40.61 18.00
N SER A 52 25.60 -41.37 18.56
CA SER A 52 25.43 -42.79 18.90
C SER A 52 24.47 -43.12 20.04
N ASN A 53 24.21 -42.15 20.90
CA ASN A 53 23.38 -42.24 22.09
C ASN A 53 22.05 -41.49 21.94
N ALA A 54 21.67 -41.07 20.72
CA ALA A 54 20.34 -40.49 20.50
C ALA A 54 19.25 -41.55 20.74
N GLU A 55 18.34 -41.25 21.65
CA GLU A 55 17.17 -42.08 22.00
C GLU A 55 15.85 -41.43 21.59
N SER A 56 15.87 -40.13 21.29
CA SER A 56 14.74 -39.41 20.70
C SER A 56 15.21 -38.25 19.81
N VAL A 57 14.30 -37.78 18.97
CA VAL A 57 14.42 -36.51 18.24
C VAL A 57 13.20 -35.66 18.57
N ARG A 58 13.44 -34.47 19.11
CA ARG A 58 12.44 -33.43 19.31
C ARG A 58 12.34 -32.59 18.05
N VAL A 59 11.15 -32.48 17.48
CA VAL A 59 10.87 -31.75 16.24
C VAL A 59 10.05 -30.51 16.56
N GLN A 60 10.54 -29.36 16.10
CA GLN A 60 9.89 -28.05 16.24
C GLN A 60 9.52 -27.52 14.86
N VAL A 61 8.33 -26.94 14.72
CA VAL A 61 7.92 -26.25 13.50
C VAL A 61 7.85 -24.76 13.82
N LEU A 62 8.72 -23.98 13.18
CA LEU A 62 9.02 -22.60 13.52
C LEU A 62 8.59 -21.65 12.40
N ALA A 63 8.20 -20.43 12.79
CA ALA A 63 8.02 -19.30 11.89
C ALA A 63 9.35 -18.91 11.22
N CYS A 64 9.28 -18.31 10.04
CA CYS A 64 10.40 -17.73 9.30
C CYS A 64 9.98 -16.41 8.63
N ASP A 65 10.94 -15.62 8.17
CA ASP A 65 10.63 -14.40 7.42
C ASP A 65 9.89 -14.79 6.11
N GLY A 66 8.75 -14.15 5.83
CA GLY A 66 7.84 -14.57 4.76
C GLY A 66 7.03 -15.85 5.05
N SER A 67 6.86 -16.23 6.33
CA SER A 67 6.12 -17.45 6.73
C SER A 67 4.60 -17.33 6.66
N ALA A 68 3.98 -18.49 6.90
CA ALA A 68 2.55 -18.73 7.10
C ALA A 68 1.88 -17.94 8.24
N SER A 69 2.62 -17.12 9.00
CA SER A 69 2.15 -16.46 10.22
C SER A 69 2.83 -15.11 10.46
N ASP A 70 2.16 -14.20 11.15
CA ASP A 70 2.74 -12.93 11.62
C ASP A 70 3.70 -13.10 12.83
N ALA A 71 3.98 -14.34 13.25
CA ALA A 71 4.87 -14.60 14.38
C ALA A 71 6.34 -14.32 13.99
N PRO A 72 7.15 -13.75 14.90
CA PRO A 72 8.58 -13.54 14.64
C PRO A 72 9.30 -14.84 14.26
N ALA A 73 10.27 -14.76 13.34
CA ALA A 73 11.09 -15.91 12.95
C ALA A 73 11.66 -16.65 14.16
N GLY A 74 11.64 -17.98 14.11
CA GLY A 74 12.04 -18.87 15.20
C GLY A 74 10.96 -19.16 16.24
N THR A 75 9.77 -18.55 16.16
CA THR A 75 8.66 -18.83 17.08
C THR A 75 8.01 -20.19 16.75
N PRO A 76 7.82 -21.10 17.74
CA PRO A 76 7.08 -22.34 17.53
C PRO A 76 5.63 -22.08 17.13
N LEU A 77 5.21 -22.69 16.02
CA LEU A 77 3.85 -22.56 15.46
C LEU A 77 2.88 -23.59 16.01
N VAL A 78 3.40 -24.73 16.47
CA VAL A 78 2.65 -25.86 17.04
C VAL A 78 3.50 -26.53 18.14
N PRO A 79 2.91 -27.35 19.03
CA PRO A 79 3.68 -28.05 20.06
C PRO A 79 4.77 -28.96 19.48
N ASP A 80 5.90 -29.05 20.18
CA ASP A 80 7.01 -29.95 19.85
C ASP A 80 6.52 -31.40 19.73
N THR A 81 7.01 -32.11 18.73
CA THR A 81 6.75 -33.55 18.54
C THR A 81 7.99 -34.35 18.89
N ILE A 82 7.86 -35.37 19.74
CA ILE A 82 8.98 -36.24 20.15
C ILE A 82 8.86 -37.58 19.42
N LEU A 83 9.88 -37.90 18.63
CA LEU A 83 10.01 -39.17 17.91
C LEU A 83 11.04 -40.04 18.63
N ASN A 84 10.57 -41.13 19.23
CA ASN A 84 11.41 -42.06 19.98
C ASN A 84 12.05 -43.09 19.06
N LYS A 85 13.32 -43.41 19.35
CA LYS A 85 14.06 -44.45 18.66
C LYS A 85 13.36 -45.82 18.82
N PRO A 86 13.00 -46.50 17.72
CA PRO A 86 12.45 -47.84 17.79
C PRO A 86 13.48 -48.86 18.29
N PHE A 87 13.00 -49.95 18.88
CA PHE A 87 13.87 -51.05 19.30
C PHE A 87 14.61 -51.65 18.09
N GLY A 88 15.95 -51.72 18.16
CA GLY A 88 16.79 -52.20 17.06
C GLY A 88 17.08 -51.17 15.95
N GLY A 89 16.57 -49.94 16.07
CA GLY A 89 16.62 -48.92 15.02
C GLY A 89 15.41 -48.98 14.08
N GLY A 90 15.43 -48.17 13.02
CA GLY A 90 14.33 -48.05 12.05
C GLY A 90 13.72 -46.65 12.01
N VAL A 91 12.56 -46.51 11.37
CA VAL A 91 11.90 -45.22 11.18
C VAL A 91 10.85 -45.00 12.28
N ALA A 92 10.92 -43.84 12.93
CA ALA A 92 9.84 -43.31 13.76
C ALA A 92 9.10 -42.23 12.98
N GLU A 93 7.77 -42.28 12.91
CA GLU A 93 6.96 -41.33 12.15
C GLU A 93 5.86 -40.70 13.01
N ALA A 94 5.54 -39.44 12.73
CA ALA A 94 4.40 -38.74 13.32
C ALA A 94 3.76 -37.79 12.29
N THR A 95 2.47 -37.50 12.48
CA THR A 95 1.76 -36.48 11.69
C THR A 95 1.42 -35.29 12.58
N ILE A 96 1.98 -34.14 12.24
CA ILE A 96 1.75 -32.85 12.88
C ILE A 96 0.62 -32.14 12.13
N ARG A 97 -0.40 -31.68 12.85
CA ARG A 97 -1.61 -31.06 12.30
C ARG A 97 -1.76 -29.64 12.83
N GLY A 98 -2.56 -28.83 12.14
CA GLY A 98 -2.87 -27.47 12.58
C GLY A 98 -1.74 -26.47 12.30
N ILE A 99 -0.83 -26.81 11.37
CA ILE A 99 0.27 -25.92 11.00
C ILE A 99 -0.30 -24.85 10.05
N PRO A 100 -0.08 -23.55 10.29
CA PRO A 100 -0.47 -22.51 9.34
C PRO A 100 0.05 -22.77 7.92
N VAL A 101 -0.78 -22.49 6.91
CA VAL A 101 -0.41 -22.65 5.48
C VAL A 101 0.62 -21.61 5.06
N GLY A 102 1.71 -22.05 4.45
CA GLY A 102 2.84 -21.22 4.02
C GLY A 102 4.19 -21.84 4.37
N LYS A 103 5.28 -21.06 4.24
CA LYS A 103 6.64 -21.52 4.53
C LYS A 103 6.85 -21.69 6.04
N VAL A 104 7.56 -22.75 6.43
CA VAL A 104 7.97 -23.03 7.82
C VAL A 104 9.40 -23.57 7.84
N VAL A 105 10.06 -23.44 9.00
CA VAL A 105 11.33 -24.12 9.30
C VAL A 105 11.06 -25.27 10.26
N VAL A 106 11.47 -26.48 9.88
CA VAL A 106 11.44 -27.65 10.74
C VAL A 106 12.81 -27.80 11.37
N ARG A 107 12.89 -27.71 12.70
CA ARG A 107 14.11 -27.96 13.47
C ARG A 107 14.03 -29.32 14.18
N ALA A 108 15.03 -30.17 13.98
CA ALA A 108 15.15 -31.47 14.62
C ALA A 108 16.31 -31.43 15.62
N LEU A 109 16.07 -31.84 16.87
CA LEU A 109 17.05 -31.86 17.97
C LEU A 109 17.16 -33.28 18.53
N ALA A 110 18.30 -33.93 18.37
CA ALA A 110 18.54 -35.27 18.89
C ALA A 110 18.92 -35.22 20.38
N HIS A 111 18.31 -36.09 21.19
CA HIS A 111 18.48 -36.12 22.64
C HIS A 111 18.79 -37.52 23.18
N PRO A 112 19.52 -37.63 24.31
CA PRO A 112 19.88 -38.92 24.90
C PRO A 112 18.75 -39.61 25.68
N GLN A 113 17.68 -38.88 26.00
CA GLN A 113 16.55 -39.38 26.77
C GLN A 113 15.31 -39.52 25.88
N LYS A 114 14.41 -40.46 26.22
CA LYS A 114 13.18 -40.76 25.45
C LYS A 114 12.05 -39.73 25.62
N ASP A 115 12.22 -38.78 26.53
CA ASP A 115 11.30 -37.67 26.74
C ASP A 115 11.70 -36.42 25.93
N GLY A 116 12.73 -36.52 25.07
CA GLY A 116 13.22 -35.40 24.28
C GLY A 116 13.93 -34.35 25.12
N VAL A 117 14.43 -34.69 26.31
CA VAL A 117 15.14 -33.79 27.23
C VAL A 117 16.63 -34.18 27.33
N GLY A 118 17.44 -33.28 27.91
CA GLY A 118 18.88 -33.41 28.04
C GLY A 118 19.64 -32.54 27.04
N PRO A 119 20.99 -32.64 26.99
CA PRO A 119 21.78 -31.89 26.02
C PRO A 119 21.34 -32.23 24.59
N VAL A 120 21.32 -31.24 23.72
CA VAL A 120 21.20 -31.45 22.27
C VAL A 120 22.49 -32.14 21.83
N LEU A 121 22.35 -33.36 21.32
CA LEU A 121 23.48 -34.15 20.83
C LEU A 121 23.82 -33.82 19.38
N ALA A 122 22.82 -33.41 18.62
CA ALA A 122 22.91 -32.99 17.23
C ALA A 122 21.63 -32.25 16.83
N ASP A 123 21.72 -31.43 15.79
CA ASP A 123 20.56 -30.80 15.18
C ASP A 123 20.59 -30.78 13.65
N ALA A 124 19.44 -30.52 13.07
CA ALA A 124 19.26 -30.20 11.65
C ALA A 124 18.06 -29.28 11.47
N GLN A 125 18.05 -28.58 10.33
CA GLN A 125 16.93 -27.75 9.92
C GLN A 125 16.53 -28.03 8.47
N ALA A 126 15.27 -27.81 8.16
CA ALA A 126 14.72 -27.95 6.82
C ALA A 126 13.63 -26.91 6.57
N SER A 127 13.60 -26.33 5.37
CA SER A 127 12.44 -25.55 4.92
C SER A 127 11.36 -26.48 4.38
N ALA A 128 10.11 -26.18 4.70
CA ALA A 128 8.95 -26.86 4.13
C ALA A 128 7.86 -25.83 3.78
N GLU A 129 7.07 -26.11 2.75
CA GLU A 129 5.91 -25.31 2.38
C GLU A 129 4.63 -26.09 2.70
N ILE A 130 3.86 -25.59 3.66
CA ILE A 130 2.60 -26.19 4.09
C ILE A 130 1.49 -25.72 3.17
N ARG A 131 0.74 -26.66 2.60
CA ARG A 131 -0.43 -26.38 1.77
C ARG A 131 -1.69 -26.91 2.43
N SER A 132 -2.80 -26.21 2.22
CA SER A 132 -4.11 -26.67 2.67
C SER A 132 -4.46 -28.02 2.00
N GLU A 133 -5.07 -28.93 2.76
CA GLU A 133 -5.58 -30.23 2.28
C GLU A 133 -4.52 -31.20 1.71
N ARG A 134 -3.22 -30.89 1.85
CA ARG A 134 -2.12 -31.79 1.47
C ARG A 134 -1.26 -32.11 2.69
N THR A 135 -0.67 -33.29 2.68
CA THR A 135 0.35 -33.67 3.65
C THR A 135 1.73 -33.35 3.08
N THR A 136 2.45 -32.48 3.77
CA THR A 136 3.87 -32.22 3.47
C THR A 136 4.72 -33.30 4.12
N GLU A 137 5.71 -33.85 3.43
CA GLU A 137 6.55 -34.93 3.96
C GLU A 137 7.98 -34.43 4.19
N VAL A 138 8.53 -34.69 5.38
CA VAL A 138 9.93 -34.41 5.72
C VAL A 138 10.55 -35.67 6.30
N ARG A 139 11.65 -36.14 5.69
CA ARG A 139 12.40 -37.32 6.14
C ARG A 139 13.78 -36.92 6.62
N LEU A 140 14.11 -37.38 7.82
CA LEU A 140 15.35 -37.12 8.54
C LEU A 140 16.06 -38.44 8.83
N THR A 141 17.38 -38.41 8.97
CA THR A 141 18.21 -39.57 9.26
C THR A 141 19.39 -39.21 10.16
N LEU A 142 19.81 -40.13 11.02
CA LEU A 142 21.04 -40.01 11.83
C LEU A 142 22.22 -40.75 11.17
N ALA A 143 22.22 -40.81 9.83
CA ALA A 143 23.25 -41.45 9.02
C ALA A 143 24.47 -40.54 8.81
N ALA A 144 25.65 -41.12 8.60
CA ALA A 144 26.92 -40.38 8.61
C ALA A 144 27.50 -40.02 7.22
N ILE A 145 26.85 -40.41 6.11
CA ILE A 145 27.41 -40.20 4.76
C ILE A 145 26.58 -39.17 4.01
N ILE A 146 27.19 -38.01 3.75
CA ILE A 146 26.59 -36.94 2.96
C ILE A 146 26.83 -37.19 1.48
N ALA A 147 25.75 -37.25 0.70
CA ALA A 147 25.77 -37.32 -0.75
C ALA A 147 25.62 -35.93 -1.40
N GLN A 148 24.86 -35.03 -0.78
CA GLN A 148 24.54 -33.72 -1.36
C GLN A 148 24.32 -32.67 -0.26
N VAL A 149 24.54 -31.40 -0.58
CA VAL A 149 24.06 -30.25 0.20
C VAL A 149 23.01 -29.52 -0.64
N VAL A 150 21.94 -29.06 0.00
CA VAL A 150 20.85 -28.29 -0.63
C VAL A 150 20.61 -27.03 0.18
N ALA A 151 20.31 -25.92 -0.50
CA ALA A 151 19.93 -24.65 0.11
C ALA A 151 18.61 -24.16 -0.49
N THR A 152 17.74 -23.59 0.35
CA THR A 152 16.44 -23.05 -0.03
C THR A 152 16.24 -21.66 0.59
N PRO A 153 15.83 -20.64 -0.18
CA PRO A 153 15.63 -20.66 -1.64
C PRO A 153 16.96 -20.78 -2.41
N THR A 154 16.90 -21.02 -3.73
CA THR A 154 18.09 -21.09 -4.61
C THR A 154 18.43 -19.74 -5.25
N GLU A 155 17.47 -18.81 -5.23
CA GLU A 155 17.64 -17.44 -5.69
C GLU A 155 16.90 -16.47 -4.76
N LEU A 156 17.44 -15.26 -4.61
CA LEU A 156 16.87 -14.16 -3.85
C LEU A 156 16.93 -12.88 -4.70
N LEU A 157 15.79 -12.19 -4.79
CA LEU A 157 15.69 -10.83 -5.31
C LEU A 157 15.27 -9.94 -4.15
N MET A 158 16.12 -8.98 -3.78
CA MET A 158 15.94 -8.18 -2.56
C MET A 158 16.11 -6.69 -2.86
N LEU A 159 15.45 -5.84 -2.10
CA LEU A 159 15.75 -4.41 -2.02
C LEU A 159 16.90 -4.18 -1.02
N VAL A 160 17.66 -3.10 -1.20
CA VAL A 160 18.70 -2.72 -0.23
C VAL A 160 18.08 -2.54 1.17
N GLY A 161 18.69 -3.17 2.18
CA GLY A 161 18.23 -3.17 3.56
C GLY A 161 17.21 -4.25 3.90
N GLU A 162 16.69 -4.99 2.91
CA GLU A 162 15.81 -6.14 3.16
C GLU A 162 16.57 -7.31 3.78
N ARG A 163 15.79 -8.18 4.42
CA ARG A 163 16.26 -9.40 5.07
C ARG A 163 15.43 -10.58 4.62
N ASP A 164 16.08 -11.72 4.45
CA ASP A 164 15.45 -12.99 4.11
C ASP A 164 16.17 -14.13 4.84
N GLN A 165 15.69 -15.37 4.66
CA GLN A 165 16.21 -16.57 5.30
C GLN A 165 16.59 -17.61 4.24
N VAL A 166 17.83 -18.08 4.32
CA VAL A 166 18.29 -19.28 3.63
C VAL A 166 18.41 -20.42 4.64
N VAL A 167 17.87 -21.59 4.31
CA VAL A 167 18.08 -22.82 5.09
C VAL A 167 18.83 -23.80 4.22
N ALA A 168 19.96 -24.29 4.72
CA ALA A 168 20.75 -25.30 4.06
C ALA A 168 20.81 -26.58 4.90
N HIS A 169 20.82 -27.73 4.24
CA HIS A 169 20.96 -29.03 4.89
C HIS A 169 21.67 -30.05 4.00
N ALA A 170 22.24 -31.07 4.64
CA ALA A 170 22.88 -32.18 3.96
C ALA A 170 21.90 -33.34 3.76
N LEU A 171 22.03 -34.02 2.62
CA LEU A 171 21.23 -35.19 2.25
C LEU A 171 22.11 -36.44 2.14
N ASP A 172 21.57 -37.58 2.53
CA ASP A 172 22.16 -38.89 2.26
C ASP A 172 21.90 -39.35 0.81
N ALA A 173 22.38 -40.53 0.45
CA ALA A 173 22.25 -41.08 -0.91
C ALA A 173 20.81 -41.39 -1.34
N VAL A 174 19.84 -41.38 -0.42
CA VAL A 174 18.42 -41.61 -0.70
C VAL A 174 17.57 -40.35 -0.51
N GLY A 175 18.20 -39.20 -0.27
CA GLY A 175 17.54 -37.90 -0.17
C GLY A 175 16.94 -37.60 1.21
N GLU A 176 17.36 -38.30 2.27
CA GLU A 176 16.96 -37.96 3.65
C GLU A 176 17.89 -36.92 4.25
N ILE A 177 17.32 -36.01 5.05
CA ILE A 177 18.06 -34.94 5.72
C ILE A 177 18.91 -35.52 6.85
N ILE A 178 20.21 -35.31 6.78
CA ILE A 178 21.15 -35.80 7.79
C ILE A 178 21.14 -34.87 9.00
N ILE A 179 20.89 -35.45 10.17
CA ILE A 179 21.07 -34.80 11.47
C ILE A 179 22.56 -34.81 11.82
N ASP A 180 23.07 -33.71 12.39
CA ASP A 180 24.49 -33.49 12.71
C ASP A 180 25.43 -33.25 11.52
N ALA A 181 24.96 -32.52 10.50
CA ALA A 181 25.76 -32.12 9.35
C ALA A 181 25.98 -30.60 9.31
N PRO A 182 26.91 -30.05 10.13
CA PRO A 182 27.13 -28.61 10.20
C PRO A 182 27.64 -28.05 8.86
N LEU A 183 27.04 -26.94 8.41
CA LEU A 183 27.39 -26.27 7.17
C LEU A 183 28.03 -24.92 7.45
N GLU A 184 29.12 -24.62 6.75
CA GLU A 184 29.75 -23.31 6.72
C GLU A 184 28.98 -22.44 5.71
N LEU A 185 28.35 -21.38 6.22
CA LEU A 185 27.66 -20.38 5.40
C LEU A 185 28.58 -19.19 5.12
N SER A 186 28.59 -18.72 3.87
CA SER A 186 29.41 -17.57 3.46
C SER A 186 28.78 -16.81 2.30
N SER A 187 29.23 -15.58 2.07
CA SER A 187 28.89 -14.76 0.91
C SER A 187 30.15 -14.46 0.11
N ASP A 188 30.09 -14.59 -1.21
CA ASP A 188 31.19 -14.25 -2.13
C ASP A 188 31.46 -12.74 -2.15
N ASP A 189 30.44 -11.92 -1.91
CA ASP A 189 30.53 -10.46 -1.80
C ASP A 189 29.61 -9.94 -0.69
N ARG A 190 30.23 -9.51 0.41
CA ARG A 190 29.56 -9.00 1.61
C ARG A 190 29.11 -7.54 1.49
N ASP A 191 29.60 -6.80 0.49
CA ASP A 191 29.15 -5.44 0.20
C ASP A 191 27.81 -5.45 -0.55
N VAL A 192 27.43 -6.58 -1.16
CA VAL A 192 26.11 -6.80 -1.79
C VAL A 192 25.13 -7.46 -0.82
N ALA A 193 25.51 -8.60 -0.21
CA ALA A 193 24.67 -9.27 0.78
C ALA A 193 25.51 -10.05 1.80
N THR A 194 25.05 -10.10 3.05
CA THR A 194 25.64 -10.92 4.10
C THR A 194 24.72 -12.05 4.51
N ILE A 195 25.29 -13.16 5.00
CA ILE A 195 24.57 -14.26 5.62
C ILE A 195 25.24 -14.59 6.95
N ASP A 196 24.45 -14.84 8.01
CA ASP A 196 24.96 -15.28 9.31
C ASP A 196 24.93 -16.82 9.45
N SER A 197 25.36 -17.33 10.62
CA SER A 197 25.40 -18.76 10.89
C SER A 197 24.03 -19.43 10.99
N ASP A 198 22.99 -18.64 11.26
CA ASP A 198 21.60 -19.11 11.32
C ASP A 198 20.93 -19.03 9.94
N GLY A 199 21.65 -18.55 8.91
CA GLY A 199 21.18 -18.45 7.53
C GLY A 199 20.38 -17.19 7.23
N LYS A 200 20.37 -16.20 8.15
CA LYS A 200 19.71 -14.93 7.92
C LYS A 200 20.53 -14.08 6.96
N VAL A 201 19.87 -13.65 5.88
CA VAL A 201 20.45 -12.83 4.81
C VAL A 201 20.07 -11.37 5.02
N GLU A 202 21.01 -10.46 4.83
CA GLU A 202 20.78 -9.01 4.81
C GLU A 202 21.38 -8.41 3.53
N ALA A 203 20.56 -7.70 2.76
CA ALA A 203 20.97 -7.01 1.54
C ALA A 203 21.66 -5.69 1.89
N THR A 204 22.97 -5.59 1.65
CA THR A 204 23.80 -4.47 2.10
C THR A 204 24.06 -3.42 1.02
N GLY A 205 24.03 -3.82 -0.26
CA GLY A 205 24.32 -2.92 -1.37
C GLY A 205 23.87 -3.48 -2.71
N LEU A 206 23.76 -2.62 -3.72
CA LEU A 206 23.30 -2.99 -5.06
C LEU A 206 24.27 -3.94 -5.75
N GLY A 207 23.75 -4.94 -6.47
CA GLY A 207 24.56 -5.85 -7.26
C GLY A 207 24.04 -7.28 -7.27
N GLU A 208 24.91 -8.20 -7.66
CA GLU A 208 24.64 -9.64 -7.66
C GLU A 208 25.78 -10.34 -6.90
N THR A 209 25.44 -11.29 -6.02
CA THR A 209 26.41 -12.10 -5.25
C THR A 209 25.91 -13.54 -5.12
N VAL A 210 26.77 -14.43 -4.61
CA VAL A 210 26.44 -15.83 -4.37
C VAL A 210 26.70 -16.16 -2.90
N LEU A 211 25.69 -16.71 -2.23
CA LEU A 211 25.85 -17.31 -0.91
C LEU A 211 26.21 -18.78 -1.07
N ARG A 212 27.07 -19.29 -0.20
CA ARG A 212 27.54 -20.68 -0.22
C ARG A 212 27.23 -21.37 1.09
N ALA A 213 26.77 -22.61 1.01
CA ALA A 213 26.60 -23.52 2.13
C ALA A 213 27.45 -24.77 1.91
N ARG A 214 28.53 -24.92 2.68
CA ARG A 214 29.54 -25.96 2.46
C ARG A 214 29.66 -26.90 3.65
N HIS A 215 29.63 -28.21 3.40
CA HIS A 215 30.02 -29.19 4.40
C HIS A 215 31.53 -29.46 4.30
N ALA A 216 32.31 -28.92 5.23
CA ALA A 216 33.76 -28.93 5.12
C ALA A 216 34.42 -30.32 5.01
N PRO A 217 34.02 -31.34 5.80
CA PRO A 217 34.61 -32.67 5.74
C PRO A 217 34.38 -33.41 4.40
N SER A 218 33.22 -33.25 3.78
CA SER A 218 32.91 -33.93 2.51
C SER A 218 33.23 -33.08 1.28
N GLY A 219 33.32 -31.76 1.44
CA GLY A 219 33.51 -30.81 0.34
C GLY A 219 32.26 -30.55 -0.50
N ASN A 220 31.12 -31.14 -0.14
CA ASN A 220 29.85 -30.87 -0.82
C ASN A 220 29.37 -29.45 -0.51
N GLU A 221 28.79 -28.78 -1.49
CA GLU A 221 28.36 -27.38 -1.39
C GLU A 221 27.04 -27.15 -2.14
N ALA A 222 26.24 -26.20 -1.64
CA ALA A 222 25.13 -25.57 -2.37
C ALA A 222 25.37 -24.06 -2.50
N THR A 223 24.78 -23.47 -3.52
CA THR A 223 24.87 -22.03 -3.80
C THR A 223 23.49 -21.39 -3.91
N VAL A 224 23.36 -20.15 -3.46
CA VAL A 224 22.17 -19.30 -3.62
C VAL A 224 22.55 -18.03 -4.36
N ALA A 225 21.90 -17.75 -5.49
CA ALA A 225 22.11 -16.49 -6.22
C ALA A 225 21.34 -15.35 -5.56
N VAL A 226 21.98 -14.21 -5.34
CA VAL A 226 21.34 -13.04 -4.73
C VAL A 226 21.47 -11.86 -5.66
N LYS A 227 20.36 -11.18 -5.93
CA LYS A 227 20.31 -9.92 -6.67
C LYS A 227 19.69 -8.85 -5.78
N VAL A 228 20.43 -7.77 -5.57
CA VAL A 228 19.98 -6.63 -4.78
C VAL A 228 19.75 -5.43 -5.70
N VAL A 229 18.54 -4.88 -5.65
CA VAL A 229 18.10 -3.75 -6.47
C VAL A 229 17.63 -2.58 -5.60
N GLU A 230 17.50 -1.41 -6.21
CA GLU A 230 16.91 -0.23 -5.58
C GLU A 230 15.41 -0.19 -5.87
N ALA A 231 14.61 0.28 -4.91
CA ALA A 231 13.19 0.49 -5.12
C ALA A 231 12.99 1.63 -6.13
N ARG A 232 12.49 1.32 -7.33
CA ARG A 232 12.32 2.35 -8.37
C ARG A 232 11.04 3.12 -8.12
N ILE A 233 11.15 4.42 -7.89
CA ILE A 233 9.97 5.30 -7.82
C ILE A 233 9.31 5.35 -9.20
N VAL A 234 7.99 5.14 -9.24
CA VAL A 234 7.20 5.17 -10.50
C VAL A 234 5.99 6.11 -10.42
N ARG A 235 5.64 6.57 -9.21
CA ARG A 235 4.43 7.36 -8.97
C ARG A 235 4.63 8.29 -7.77
N VAL A 236 4.06 9.49 -7.85
CA VAL A 236 3.98 10.44 -6.73
C VAL A 236 2.53 10.84 -6.55
N GLU A 237 2.02 10.67 -5.34
CA GLU A 237 0.71 11.18 -4.93
C GLU A 237 0.88 12.44 -4.10
N VAL A 238 0.05 13.45 -4.36
CA VAL A 238 0.06 14.72 -3.63
C VAL A 238 -1.28 14.92 -2.95
N SER A 239 -1.24 15.21 -1.66
CA SER A 239 -2.40 15.54 -0.82
C SER A 239 -2.27 16.97 -0.30
N VAL A 240 -3.40 17.57 0.08
CA VAL A 240 -3.47 18.92 0.66
C VAL A 240 -4.36 18.91 1.90
N ASP A 241 -3.90 19.59 2.95
CA ASP A 241 -4.61 19.81 4.21
C ASP A 241 -4.72 21.32 4.50
N PRO A 242 -5.94 21.87 4.67
CA PRO A 242 -7.24 21.22 4.44
C PRO A 242 -7.48 20.87 2.94
N PRO A 243 -8.39 19.92 2.63
CA PRO A 243 -8.72 19.55 1.26
C PRO A 243 -9.09 20.77 0.40
N ALA A 244 -8.73 20.72 -0.90
CA ALA A 244 -8.72 21.78 -1.91
C ALA A 244 -9.93 22.73 -2.03
N THR A 245 -11.01 22.49 -1.30
CA THR A 245 -12.22 23.31 -1.20
C THR A 245 -12.17 24.38 -0.09
N ALA A 246 -11.08 24.45 0.69
CA ALA A 246 -10.96 25.33 1.84
C ALA A 246 -10.28 26.66 1.51
N VAL A 247 -10.90 27.72 2.01
CA VAL A 247 -10.76 29.15 1.70
C VAL A 247 -9.44 29.78 2.21
N ALA A 248 -8.87 30.72 1.44
CA ALA A 248 -7.85 31.77 1.71
C ALA A 248 -6.63 31.55 2.64
N HIS A 249 -6.46 30.39 3.28
CA HIS A 249 -5.41 30.20 4.29
C HIS A 249 -4.18 29.49 3.71
N PRO A 250 -3.03 29.58 4.40
CA PRO A 250 -1.90 28.71 4.10
C PRO A 250 -2.36 27.25 4.09
N ALA A 251 -2.04 26.51 3.02
CA ALA A 251 -2.40 25.11 2.87
C ALA A 251 -1.14 24.25 2.91
N LYS A 252 -1.20 23.13 3.62
CA LYS A 252 -0.08 22.19 3.68
C LYS A 252 -0.27 21.12 2.61
N PHE A 253 0.65 21.08 1.65
CA PHE A 253 0.78 19.98 0.73
C PHE A 253 1.74 18.93 1.29
N THR A 254 1.40 17.67 1.08
CA THR A 254 2.25 16.51 1.37
C THR A 254 2.34 15.64 0.13
N ALA A 255 3.44 14.92 -0.03
CA ALA A 255 3.65 14.01 -1.14
C ALA A 255 4.16 12.66 -0.63
N ILE A 256 3.73 11.59 -1.28
CA ILE A 256 4.20 10.23 -1.05
C ILE A 256 4.63 9.66 -2.40
N ALA A 257 5.86 9.18 -2.48
CA ALA A 257 6.37 8.45 -3.64
C ALA A 257 6.09 6.95 -3.47
N TYR A 258 5.76 6.27 -4.56
CA TYR A 258 5.50 4.84 -4.59
C TYR A 258 6.46 4.15 -5.54
N ASN A 259 6.94 2.97 -5.12
CA ASN A 259 7.79 2.11 -5.93
C ASN A 259 6.96 1.32 -6.97
N ASP A 260 7.64 0.53 -7.80
CA ASP A 260 7.04 -0.37 -8.80
C ASP A 260 6.24 -1.56 -8.21
N LEU A 261 6.31 -1.76 -6.90
CA LEU A 261 5.50 -2.70 -6.13
C LEU A 261 4.27 -2.04 -5.47
N ASP A 262 4.02 -0.76 -5.75
CA ASP A 262 2.95 0.06 -5.16
C ASP A 262 3.09 0.31 -3.65
N GLU A 263 4.31 0.24 -3.13
CA GLU A 263 4.64 0.51 -1.72
C GLU A 263 5.19 1.93 -1.55
N PRO A 264 4.90 2.62 -0.42
CA PRO A 264 5.50 3.92 -0.14
C PRO A 264 7.02 3.82 -0.08
N HIS A 265 7.73 4.72 -0.77
CA HIS A 265 9.18 4.82 -0.75
C HIS A 265 9.63 5.78 0.38
N PRO A 266 10.11 5.27 1.54
CA PRO A 266 10.52 6.12 2.63
C PRO A 266 11.73 6.98 2.25
N GLY A 267 11.83 8.18 2.82
CA GLY A 267 12.96 9.09 2.57
C GLY A 267 12.94 9.79 1.21
N ALA A 268 11.88 9.65 0.41
CA ALA A 268 11.72 10.42 -0.81
C ALA A 268 11.70 11.93 -0.51
N GLU A 269 12.45 12.70 -1.29
CA GLU A 269 12.53 14.15 -1.19
C GLU A 269 11.84 14.81 -2.38
N PHE A 270 11.18 15.95 -2.15
CA PHE A 270 10.38 16.63 -3.16
C PHE A 270 10.80 18.09 -3.34
N ASP A 271 10.94 18.49 -4.60
CA ASP A 271 10.98 19.89 -5.01
C ASP A 271 9.56 20.36 -5.35
N TRP A 272 9.13 21.43 -4.70
CA TRP A 272 7.78 21.98 -4.83
C TRP A 272 7.74 23.19 -5.76
N ARG A 273 6.70 23.27 -6.60
CA ARG A 273 6.41 24.48 -7.38
C ARG A 273 4.93 24.68 -7.62
N VAL A 274 4.57 25.92 -7.92
CA VAL A 274 3.24 26.29 -8.42
C VAL A 274 3.34 26.50 -9.92
N GLU A 275 2.52 25.80 -10.72
CA GLU A 275 2.58 25.85 -12.19
C GLU A 275 2.36 27.27 -12.75
N ASN A 276 1.62 28.10 -12.02
CA ASN A 276 1.36 29.50 -12.33
C ASN A 276 1.57 30.35 -11.06
N PRO A 277 2.71 31.03 -10.89
CA PRO A 277 3.06 31.71 -9.64
C PRO A 277 2.20 32.92 -9.23
N PRO A 278 1.42 33.63 -10.09
CA PRO A 278 0.62 34.75 -9.56
C PRO A 278 -0.41 34.31 -8.51
N TYR A 279 -0.77 33.01 -8.43
CA TYR A 279 -1.72 32.48 -7.45
C TYR A 279 -1.18 32.35 -6.03
N GLY A 280 0.13 32.19 -5.86
CA GLY A 280 0.75 31.96 -4.56
C GLY A 280 2.14 31.35 -4.69
N ASP A 281 2.84 31.32 -3.56
CA ASP A 281 4.15 30.66 -3.45
C ASP A 281 4.02 29.37 -2.65
N ILE A 282 4.90 28.40 -2.90
CA ILE A 282 5.05 27.21 -2.05
C ILE A 282 6.49 27.11 -1.59
N ASP A 283 6.70 26.82 -0.31
CA ASP A 283 8.04 26.60 0.24
C ASP A 283 8.50 25.14 0.11
N GLY A 284 9.78 24.88 0.42
CA GLY A 284 10.36 23.54 0.35
C GLY A 284 9.76 22.53 1.33
N THR A 285 8.94 22.97 2.28
CA THR A 285 8.19 22.07 3.17
C THR A 285 6.82 21.69 2.59
N GLY A 286 6.40 22.28 1.46
CA GLY A 286 5.07 22.12 0.92
C GLY A 286 4.04 23.06 1.52
N CYS A 287 4.45 24.14 2.21
CA CYS A 287 3.50 25.15 2.70
C CYS A 287 3.18 26.14 1.58
N PHE A 288 1.94 26.14 1.11
CA PHE A 288 1.45 27.03 0.07
C PHE A 288 0.83 28.29 0.68
N MET A 289 1.31 29.46 0.27
CA MET A 289 0.84 30.79 0.67
C MET A 289 0.09 31.45 -0.49
N PRO A 290 -1.25 31.62 -0.40
CA PRO A 290 -2.03 32.22 -1.47
C PRO A 290 -1.71 33.72 -1.67
N ARG A 291 -1.74 34.18 -2.92
CA ARG A 291 -1.55 35.59 -3.32
C ARG A 291 -2.65 36.13 -4.25
N ARG A 292 -3.30 35.27 -5.04
CA ARG A 292 -4.34 35.65 -6.00
C ARG A 292 -5.40 34.57 -6.10
N LEU A 293 -6.66 35.00 -6.27
CA LEU A 293 -7.80 34.11 -6.48
C LEU A 293 -7.60 33.19 -7.70
N GLY A 294 -8.07 31.95 -7.58
CA GLY A 294 -8.04 30.97 -8.68
C GLY A 294 -7.80 29.53 -8.20
N ARG A 295 -7.47 28.64 -9.13
CA ARG A 295 -7.22 27.21 -8.87
C ARG A 295 -5.79 26.80 -9.30
N PRO A 296 -4.75 27.21 -8.56
CA PRO A 296 -3.40 26.78 -8.87
C PRO A 296 -3.24 25.26 -8.78
N ARG A 297 -2.42 24.73 -9.70
CA ARG A 297 -1.85 23.39 -9.59
C ARG A 297 -0.49 23.48 -8.89
N VAL A 298 -0.37 22.73 -7.80
CA VAL A 298 0.88 22.52 -7.08
C VAL A 298 1.49 21.22 -7.55
N ILE A 299 2.79 21.23 -7.79
CA ILE A 299 3.54 20.10 -8.33
C ILE A 299 4.62 19.74 -7.33
N ALA A 300 4.67 18.46 -6.96
CA ALA A 300 5.79 17.85 -6.23
C ALA A 300 6.60 17.03 -7.23
N THR A 301 7.89 17.36 -7.40
CA THR A 301 8.83 16.57 -8.21
C THR A 301 9.74 15.79 -7.29
N GLU A 302 9.72 14.47 -7.37
CA GLU A 302 10.64 13.65 -6.59
C GLU A 302 12.08 13.82 -7.12
N ARG A 303 13.02 14.11 -6.22
CA ARG A 303 14.35 14.64 -6.56
C ARG A 303 15.20 13.63 -7.33
N SER A 304 15.13 12.34 -7.00
CA SER A 304 16.01 11.32 -7.58
C SER A 304 15.54 10.83 -8.97
N SER A 305 14.24 10.67 -9.14
CA SER A 305 13.60 10.11 -10.35
C SER A 305 13.08 11.17 -11.31
N GLY A 306 12.79 12.38 -10.82
CA GLY A 306 12.14 13.45 -11.59
C GLY A 306 10.65 13.22 -11.83
N ILE A 307 10.03 12.24 -11.17
CA ILE A 307 8.61 11.93 -11.33
C ILE A 307 7.77 12.98 -10.60
N GLU A 308 6.70 13.42 -11.25
CA GLU A 308 5.83 14.49 -10.75
C GLU A 308 4.50 13.94 -10.24
N GLY A 309 4.07 14.48 -9.10
CA GLY A 309 2.71 14.37 -8.57
C GLY A 309 2.03 15.74 -8.54
N TYR A 310 0.70 15.75 -8.54
CA TYR A 310 -0.08 16.97 -8.72
C TYR A 310 -1.15 17.12 -7.65
N GLY A 311 -1.16 18.28 -6.99
CA GLY A 311 -2.23 18.74 -6.11
C GLY A 311 -2.92 19.97 -6.69
N ARG A 312 -4.17 20.22 -6.29
CA ARG A 312 -4.91 21.45 -6.62
C ARG A 312 -5.41 22.07 -5.33
N VAL A 313 -5.51 23.40 -5.30
CA VAL A 313 -6.14 24.15 -4.20
C VAL A 313 -6.95 25.30 -4.78
N LEU A 314 -8.05 25.65 -4.13
CA LEU A 314 -8.85 26.83 -4.45
C LEU A 314 -8.41 28.02 -3.58
N VAL A 315 -8.01 29.11 -4.22
CA VAL A 315 -7.75 30.40 -3.58
C VAL A 315 -8.97 31.30 -3.79
N ALA A 316 -9.68 31.61 -2.71
CA ALA A 316 -10.91 32.41 -2.66
C ALA A 316 -11.01 33.08 -1.29
N ASP A 317 -11.58 34.29 -1.17
CA ASP A 317 -11.92 34.89 0.15
C ASP A 317 -13.22 34.30 0.70
N TRP A 318 -14.14 33.96 -0.20
CA TRP A 318 -15.39 33.26 0.07
C TRP A 318 -15.79 32.48 -1.17
N VAL A 319 -16.56 31.41 -1.01
CA VAL A 319 -16.98 30.53 -2.12
C VAL A 319 -18.48 30.30 -2.07
N VAL A 320 -19.15 30.31 -3.22
CA VAL A 320 -20.49 29.75 -3.37
C VAL A 320 -20.38 28.46 -4.14
N LEU A 321 -20.90 27.37 -3.58
CA LEU A 321 -20.95 26.05 -4.20
C LEU A 321 -22.39 25.70 -4.57
N LEU A 322 -22.61 25.23 -5.79
CA LEU A 322 -23.87 24.66 -6.24
C LEU A 322 -23.68 23.15 -6.42
N LYS A 323 -24.57 22.33 -5.84
CA LYS A 323 -24.56 20.86 -5.97
C LYS A 323 -25.94 20.32 -6.32
N TRP A 324 -25.98 19.33 -7.22
CA TRP A 324 -27.19 18.61 -7.60
C TRP A 324 -26.88 17.14 -7.91
N ALA A 325 -27.91 16.30 -7.92
CA ALA A 325 -27.76 14.84 -8.04
C ALA A 325 -28.23 14.23 -9.37
N SER A 326 -28.85 15.01 -10.26
CA SER A 326 -29.45 14.52 -11.52
C SER A 326 -28.61 14.87 -12.75
N GLY A 327 -28.89 14.24 -13.90
CA GLY A 327 -28.30 14.58 -15.20
C GLY A 327 -28.85 15.88 -15.83
N ALA A 328 -29.36 16.79 -14.99
CA ALA A 328 -29.70 18.14 -15.38
C ALA A 328 -28.46 19.04 -15.33
N ASP A 329 -28.59 20.22 -15.90
CA ASP A 329 -27.56 21.24 -16.05
C ASP A 329 -28.11 22.55 -15.47
N PRO A 330 -28.04 22.75 -14.14
CA PRO A 330 -28.32 24.03 -13.54
C PRO A 330 -27.08 24.94 -13.56
N ASP A 331 -27.27 26.21 -13.92
CA ASP A 331 -26.20 27.20 -13.93
C ASP A 331 -26.24 28.06 -12.67
N LEU A 332 -25.08 28.29 -12.05
CA LEU A 332 -24.89 29.25 -10.97
C LEU A 332 -24.69 30.66 -11.53
N HIS A 333 -25.51 31.58 -11.03
CA HIS A 333 -25.42 33.00 -11.33
C HIS A 333 -25.11 33.79 -10.07
N ILE A 334 -24.06 34.62 -10.11
CA ILE A 334 -23.70 35.53 -9.02
C ILE A 334 -23.75 36.96 -9.52
N PHE A 335 -24.78 37.69 -9.13
CA PHE A 335 -25.00 39.06 -9.56
C PHE A 335 -24.15 40.03 -8.76
N ASP A 336 -23.64 41.06 -9.45
CA ASP A 336 -23.01 42.19 -8.79
C ASP A 336 -24.05 43.02 -8.02
N ALA A 337 -23.57 43.99 -7.24
CA ALA A 337 -24.45 44.83 -6.41
C ALA A 337 -25.42 45.71 -7.23
N THR A 338 -25.15 45.92 -8.53
CA THR A 338 -26.02 46.68 -9.44
C THR A 338 -27.08 45.80 -10.09
N GLN A 339 -26.90 44.48 -10.08
CA GLN A 339 -27.68 43.48 -10.81
C GLN A 339 -27.69 43.65 -12.34
N THR A 340 -26.84 44.55 -12.87
CA THR A 340 -26.68 44.73 -14.32
C THR A 340 -25.56 43.87 -14.89
N ASN A 341 -24.73 43.29 -14.03
CA ASN A 341 -23.67 42.37 -14.39
C ASN A 341 -23.63 41.17 -13.43
N HIS A 342 -23.18 40.01 -13.90
CA HIS A 342 -23.12 38.79 -13.08
C HIS A 342 -22.18 37.75 -13.68
N ALA A 343 -21.68 36.84 -12.84
CA ALA A 343 -20.95 35.67 -13.30
C ALA A 343 -21.92 34.55 -13.68
N TYR A 344 -21.66 33.87 -14.79
CA TYR A 344 -22.37 32.70 -15.30
C TYR A 344 -21.51 31.98 -16.36
N PHE A 345 -21.96 30.86 -16.93
CA PHE A 345 -21.18 30.08 -17.91
C PHE A 345 -20.60 30.92 -19.07
N GLY A 346 -21.37 31.90 -19.57
CA GLY A 346 -20.96 32.78 -20.67
C GLY A 346 -20.06 33.95 -20.25
N GLN A 347 -19.92 34.20 -18.94
CA GLN A 347 -19.06 35.24 -18.38
C GLN A 347 -18.53 34.80 -17.02
N LEU A 348 -17.37 34.17 -17.02
CA LEU A 348 -16.78 33.59 -15.81
C LEU A 348 -16.25 34.64 -14.84
N ASP A 349 -15.65 35.71 -15.36
CA ASP A 349 -14.99 36.74 -14.55
C ASP A 349 -15.86 37.99 -14.41
N VAL A 350 -16.06 38.42 -13.17
CA VAL A 350 -16.69 39.69 -12.80
C VAL A 350 -15.85 40.41 -11.75
N PRO A 351 -16.03 41.73 -11.52
CA PRO A 351 -15.23 42.46 -10.54
C PRO A 351 -15.24 41.84 -9.12
N ILE A 352 -16.32 41.13 -8.77
CA ILE A 352 -16.55 40.54 -7.46
C ILE A 352 -15.99 39.11 -7.32
N GLY A 353 -15.47 38.51 -8.40
CA GLY A 353 -14.92 37.15 -8.38
C GLY A 353 -15.03 36.40 -9.71
N THR A 354 -14.79 35.09 -9.65
CA THR A 354 -14.70 34.22 -10.83
C THR A 354 -15.49 32.93 -10.61
N LEU A 355 -16.27 32.51 -11.62
CA LEU A 355 -16.84 31.17 -11.72
C LEU A 355 -15.78 30.17 -12.17
N LEU A 356 -15.63 29.05 -11.45
CA LEU A 356 -14.44 28.20 -11.50
C LEU A 356 -14.66 26.81 -12.10
N VAL A 357 -15.91 26.34 -12.13
CA VAL A 357 -16.29 25.02 -12.65
C VAL A 357 -17.53 25.24 -13.51
N ASP A 358 -17.41 24.82 -14.76
CA ASP A 358 -18.50 24.67 -15.72
C ASP A 358 -18.24 23.32 -16.42
N GLU A 359 -18.74 22.21 -15.85
CA GLU A 359 -18.70 20.90 -16.50
C GLU A 359 -20.11 20.50 -16.96
N ILE A 360 -20.33 20.77 -18.25
CA ILE A 360 -21.58 20.76 -19.02
C ILE A 360 -22.17 19.34 -19.32
N ALA A 361 -22.00 18.32 -18.46
CA ALA A 361 -22.52 16.97 -18.82
C ALA A 361 -22.77 15.92 -17.72
N ALA A 362 -22.52 16.17 -16.42
CA ALA A 362 -22.70 15.17 -15.35
C ALA A 362 -23.15 15.84 -14.03
N PRO A 363 -23.79 15.12 -13.08
CA PRO A 363 -24.06 15.66 -11.75
C PRO A 363 -22.77 16.21 -11.14
N GLY A 364 -22.73 17.53 -10.96
CA GLY A 364 -21.51 18.29 -10.76
C GLY A 364 -21.59 19.23 -9.55
N THR A 365 -20.45 19.86 -9.26
CA THR A 365 -20.38 20.98 -8.33
C THR A 365 -19.91 22.20 -9.09
N GLU A 366 -20.73 23.25 -9.18
CA GLU A 366 -20.25 24.54 -9.63
C GLU A 366 -19.73 25.34 -8.45
N ALA A 367 -18.78 26.23 -8.71
CA ALA A 367 -18.16 27.02 -7.65
C ALA A 367 -17.82 28.42 -8.14
N PHE A 368 -18.22 29.43 -7.39
CA PHE A 368 -17.78 30.81 -7.56
C PHE A 368 -16.80 31.19 -6.45
N ALA A 369 -15.61 31.69 -6.79
CA ALA A 369 -14.68 32.29 -5.85
C ALA A 369 -14.85 33.80 -5.84
N GLY A 370 -15.26 34.34 -4.69
CA GLY A 370 -15.44 35.75 -4.49
C GLY A 370 -14.23 36.49 -3.94
N ASN A 371 -14.22 37.80 -4.17
CA ASN A 371 -13.24 38.77 -3.72
C ASN A 371 -13.86 39.67 -2.63
N ARG A 372 -13.22 39.78 -1.46
CA ARG A 372 -13.69 40.63 -0.35
C ARG A 372 -13.40 42.12 -0.59
N SER A 373 -12.56 42.45 -1.58
CA SER A 373 -12.16 43.84 -1.91
C SER A 373 -13.30 44.68 -2.50
N VAL A 374 -14.41 44.06 -2.89
CA VAL A 374 -15.59 44.76 -3.38
C VAL A 374 -16.71 44.55 -2.35
N PRO A 375 -17.00 45.54 -1.48
CA PRO A 375 -18.15 45.47 -0.59
C PRO A 375 -19.47 45.54 -1.37
N GLY A 376 -20.45 44.77 -0.95
CA GLY A 376 -21.74 44.73 -1.62
C GLY A 376 -22.67 43.63 -1.11
N ARG A 377 -23.88 43.65 -1.65
CA ARG A 377 -24.88 42.59 -1.52
C ARG A 377 -24.99 41.90 -2.88
N TYR A 378 -24.66 40.61 -2.93
CA TYR A 378 -24.54 39.84 -4.17
C TYR A 378 -25.62 38.75 -4.24
N PRO A 379 -26.65 38.95 -5.07
CA PRO A 379 -27.66 37.94 -5.27
C PRO A 379 -27.07 36.66 -5.87
N VAL A 380 -27.40 35.52 -5.23
CA VAL A 380 -27.09 34.20 -5.75
C VAL A 380 -28.33 33.62 -6.37
N ALA A 381 -28.23 33.17 -7.61
CA ALA A 381 -29.32 32.51 -8.29
C ALA A 381 -28.85 31.22 -8.98
N VAL A 382 -29.81 30.33 -9.22
CA VAL A 382 -29.58 29.10 -9.98
C VAL A 382 -30.62 29.05 -11.08
N ASN A 383 -30.18 28.92 -12.34
CA ASN A 383 -31.08 28.74 -13.47
C ASN A 383 -31.17 27.26 -13.84
N TYR A 384 -32.37 26.79 -14.17
CA TYR A 384 -32.52 25.48 -14.78
C TYR A 384 -32.26 25.59 -16.28
N PHE A 385 -31.00 25.53 -16.69
CA PHE A 385 -30.64 25.67 -18.09
C PHE A 385 -31.16 24.48 -18.91
N ARG A 386 -30.70 23.25 -18.62
CA ARG A 386 -31.13 22.07 -19.39
C ARG A 386 -31.51 20.88 -18.52
N GLY A 387 -32.62 20.22 -18.85
CA GLY A 387 -33.00 18.96 -18.22
C GLY A 387 -34.44 18.53 -18.50
N GLN A 388 -34.94 17.59 -17.71
CA GLN A 388 -36.31 17.06 -17.76
C GLN A 388 -36.83 16.88 -16.34
N GLY A 389 -38.09 17.26 -16.10
CA GLY A 389 -38.74 17.11 -14.79
C GLY A 389 -38.18 18.06 -13.72
N GLU A 390 -38.53 17.78 -12.47
CA GLU A 390 -38.10 18.57 -11.31
C GLU A 390 -36.61 18.34 -11.00
N LEU A 391 -35.89 19.43 -10.74
CA LEU A 391 -34.50 19.46 -10.31
C LEU A 391 -34.42 19.98 -8.87
N SER A 392 -33.74 19.25 -8.01
CA SER A 392 -33.42 19.70 -6.66
C SER A 392 -31.93 19.65 -6.40
N GLY A 393 -31.46 20.58 -5.58
CA GLY A 393 -30.06 20.68 -5.21
C GLY A 393 -29.87 21.58 -3.99
N GLN A 394 -28.61 21.91 -3.72
CA GLN A 394 -28.21 22.78 -2.62
C GLN A 394 -27.21 23.81 -3.11
N VAL A 395 -27.30 25.01 -2.53
CA VAL A 395 -26.31 26.07 -2.67
C VAL A 395 -25.70 26.36 -1.31
N THR A 396 -24.37 26.37 -1.23
CA THR A 396 -23.62 26.57 0.01
C THR A 396 -22.69 27.77 -0.11
N LEU A 397 -22.82 28.74 0.80
CA LEU A 397 -21.80 29.77 1.04
C LEU A 397 -20.75 29.23 2.01
N LEU A 398 -19.48 29.32 1.62
CA LEU A 398 -18.30 29.13 2.44
C LEU A 398 -17.63 30.51 2.64
N PRO A 399 -17.90 31.20 3.75
CA PRO A 399 -17.44 32.58 3.94
C PRO A 399 -16.00 32.71 4.44
N GLY A 400 -15.28 31.59 4.58
CA GLY A 400 -13.89 31.53 5.05
C GLY A 400 -13.75 31.57 6.56
N GLU A 401 -14.13 32.70 7.18
CA GLU A 401 -13.94 32.97 8.62
C GLU A 401 -15.20 32.70 9.47
N ALA A 402 -16.33 32.37 8.82
CA ALA A 402 -17.62 32.13 9.47
C ALA A 402 -18.19 30.75 9.10
N PRO A 403 -19.20 30.24 9.84
CA PRO A 403 -19.87 28.98 9.49
C PRO A 403 -20.48 29.03 8.09
N SER A 404 -20.46 27.89 7.39
CA SER A 404 -21.09 27.76 6.09
C SER A 404 -22.61 27.88 6.19
N VAL A 405 -23.25 28.52 5.20
CA VAL A 405 -24.71 28.58 5.07
C VAL A 405 -25.12 27.75 3.87
N THR A 406 -26.09 26.85 4.02
CA THR A 406 -26.57 25.99 2.93
C THR A 406 -28.08 26.10 2.81
N GLU A 407 -28.55 26.35 1.59
CA GLU A 407 -29.97 26.44 1.26
C GLU A 407 -30.30 25.45 0.14
N ALA A 408 -31.44 24.77 0.28
CA ALA A 408 -31.95 23.88 -0.76
C ALA A 408 -32.74 24.66 -1.81
N PHE A 409 -32.79 24.14 -3.03
CA PHE A 409 -33.66 24.67 -4.07
C PHE A 409 -34.39 23.57 -4.83
N THR A 410 -35.48 23.96 -5.48
CA THR A 410 -36.25 23.13 -6.41
C THR A 410 -36.64 23.95 -7.63
N LEU A 411 -36.34 23.44 -8.82
CA LEU A 411 -36.71 24.00 -10.11
C LEU A 411 -37.59 23.00 -10.86
N ARG A 412 -38.64 23.48 -11.50
CA ARG A 412 -39.68 22.66 -12.12
C ARG A 412 -39.74 22.84 -13.65
N ARG A 413 -39.07 23.86 -14.19
CA ARG A 413 -39.14 24.22 -15.61
C ARG A 413 -37.78 24.64 -16.15
N PRO A 414 -37.26 24.02 -17.22
CA PRO A 414 -36.00 24.43 -17.84
C PRO A 414 -36.17 25.60 -18.83
N ASN A 415 -35.09 26.34 -19.10
CA ASN A 415 -34.96 27.31 -20.19
C ASN A 415 -36.07 28.38 -20.27
N ALA A 416 -36.37 29.06 -19.16
CA ALA A 416 -37.24 30.25 -19.21
C ALA A 416 -36.57 31.47 -18.58
N ASP A 417 -36.68 32.60 -19.27
CA ASP A 417 -36.16 33.91 -18.86
C ASP A 417 -37.16 34.68 -17.98
N ASP A 418 -38.01 33.98 -17.24
CA ASP A 418 -39.09 34.61 -16.49
C ASP A 418 -38.55 35.43 -15.31
N GLY A 419 -38.60 36.77 -15.45
CA GLY A 419 -38.25 37.69 -14.37
C GLY A 419 -36.75 37.89 -14.17
N TYR A 420 -35.94 37.79 -15.23
CA TYR A 420 -34.50 38.05 -15.20
C TYR A 420 -34.16 39.56 -15.14
N PRO A 421 -33.24 40.03 -14.26
CA PRO A 421 -32.56 39.30 -13.20
C PRO A 421 -33.51 38.94 -12.06
N VAL A 422 -33.29 37.77 -11.45
CA VAL A 422 -34.25 37.14 -10.53
C VAL A 422 -34.37 37.90 -9.21
N THR A 423 -35.37 38.77 -9.10
CA THR A 423 -35.72 39.42 -7.84
C THR A 423 -36.58 38.53 -6.93
N THR A 424 -37.28 37.55 -7.52
CA THR A 424 -38.15 36.58 -6.83
C THR A 424 -38.03 35.22 -7.49
N PRO A 425 -37.94 34.10 -6.73
CA PRO A 425 -37.86 32.76 -7.30
C PRO A 425 -39.03 32.43 -8.24
N THR A 426 -38.76 31.65 -9.29
CA THR A 426 -39.75 31.12 -10.24
C THR A 426 -39.62 29.59 -10.35
N ASP A 427 -40.39 28.96 -11.24
CA ASP A 427 -40.22 27.54 -11.54
C ASP A 427 -38.88 27.24 -12.25
N SER A 428 -38.22 28.25 -12.83
CA SER A 428 -37.02 28.11 -13.66
C SER A 428 -35.79 28.74 -13.02
N TRP A 429 -36.01 29.58 -12.00
CA TRP A 429 -34.97 30.29 -11.28
C TRP A 429 -35.13 30.16 -9.77
N ALA A 430 -34.07 29.72 -9.09
CA ALA A 430 -34.00 29.72 -7.64
C ALA A 430 -33.17 30.91 -7.17
N ARG A 431 -33.50 31.42 -5.99
CA ARG A 431 -32.81 32.57 -5.38
C ARG A 431 -32.61 32.27 -3.88
N PRO A 432 -31.65 31.41 -3.54
CA PRO A 432 -31.50 30.85 -2.19
C PRO A 432 -31.15 31.90 -1.13
N PHE A 433 -30.18 32.77 -1.42
CA PHE A 433 -29.72 33.81 -0.50
C PHE A 433 -28.94 34.89 -1.26
N ASP A 434 -28.62 35.99 -0.56
CA ASP A 434 -27.65 36.97 -1.03
C ASP A 434 -26.40 36.92 -0.16
N VAL A 435 -25.23 37.05 -0.76
CA VAL A 435 -23.95 37.16 -0.05
C VAL A 435 -23.72 38.62 0.33
N ILE A 436 -23.41 38.87 1.60
CA ILE A 436 -23.03 40.18 2.12
C ILE A 436 -21.53 40.22 2.34
N VAL A 437 -20.88 41.14 1.64
CA VAL A 437 -19.46 41.47 1.83
C VAL A 437 -19.39 42.90 2.34
N ALA A 438 -18.89 43.09 3.56
CA ALA A 438 -18.62 44.40 4.12
C ALA A 438 -17.15 44.52 4.51
N ALA A 439 -16.62 45.74 4.43
CA ALA A 439 -15.22 46.01 4.75
C ALA A 439 -14.95 45.71 6.24
N GLY A 440 -14.01 44.79 6.51
CA GLY A 440 -13.61 44.43 7.86
C GLY A 440 -14.57 43.52 8.63
N GLU A 441 -15.68 43.10 8.02
CA GLU A 441 -16.69 42.22 8.62
C GLU A 441 -16.69 40.84 7.94
N PRO A 442 -16.97 39.74 8.67
CA PRO A 442 -17.11 38.41 8.07
C PRO A 442 -18.10 38.39 6.91
N VAL A 443 -17.80 37.61 5.87
CA VAL A 443 -18.76 37.38 4.78
C VAL A 443 -19.94 36.59 5.35
N THR A 444 -21.17 36.98 5.02
CA THR A 444 -22.38 36.34 5.53
C THR A 444 -23.39 36.10 4.42
N ALA A 445 -24.37 35.22 4.66
CA ALA A 445 -25.55 35.09 3.81
C ALA A 445 -26.75 35.71 4.52
N VAL A 446 -27.62 36.37 3.75
CA VAL A 446 -28.93 36.84 4.21
C VAL A 446 -30.03 36.23 3.33
N PRO A 447 -31.25 36.06 3.86
CA PRO A 447 -32.37 35.62 3.04
C PRO A 447 -32.54 36.50 1.81
N ALA A 448 -32.85 35.85 0.70
CA ALA A 448 -33.24 36.51 -0.52
C ALA A 448 -34.46 37.43 -0.29
N ASP A 449 -34.32 38.74 -0.52
CA ASP A 449 -35.43 39.69 -0.47
C ASP A 449 -35.39 40.72 -1.62
N THR A 450 -36.44 41.52 -1.80
CA THR A 450 -36.51 42.54 -2.86
C THR A 450 -35.84 43.87 -2.49
N SER A 451 -35.16 43.96 -1.34
CA SER A 451 -34.55 45.20 -0.84
C SER A 451 -33.15 45.40 -1.43
N ILE A 452 -33.11 46.15 -2.54
CA ILE A 452 -31.88 46.66 -3.13
C ILE A 452 -31.58 48.01 -2.48
N ALA A 453 -30.84 48.02 -1.37
CA ALA A 453 -30.23 49.24 -0.86
C ALA A 453 -29.10 48.95 0.14
N LEU A 454 -27.87 48.86 -0.36
CA LEU A 454 -26.73 49.41 0.37
C LEU A 454 -26.03 50.40 -0.55
N GLY A 455 -26.56 51.62 -0.60
CA GLY A 455 -25.72 52.78 -0.93
C GLY A 455 -24.59 52.89 0.10
N PRO A 456 -23.51 53.65 -0.20
CA PRO A 456 -22.33 53.71 0.65
C PRO A 456 -22.69 54.10 2.10
N PRO A 457 -21.97 53.58 3.12
CA PRO A 457 -22.38 53.70 4.51
C PRO A 457 -22.30 55.17 4.95
N GLY A 458 -23.45 55.82 5.10
CA GLY A 458 -23.46 57.21 5.57
C GLY A 458 -24.74 58.02 5.41
N SER A 459 -25.89 57.54 5.87
CA SER A 459 -26.95 58.44 6.39
C SER A 459 -28.00 57.66 7.19
N ARG A 460 -27.87 57.66 8.52
CA ARG A 460 -29.03 57.42 9.40
C ARG A 460 -29.92 58.67 9.34
N ALA A 461 -31.16 58.52 8.90
CA ALA A 461 -32.18 59.53 9.11
C ALA A 461 -32.68 59.46 10.57
N LYS A 462 -32.93 60.65 11.14
CA LYS A 462 -33.49 60.86 12.48
C LYS A 462 -34.89 60.32 12.62
#